data_AF-R4MB36-F1
#
_entry.id   AF-R4MB36-F1
#
_cell.length_a   1.000
_cell.length_b   1.000
_cell.length_c   1.000
_cell.angle_alpha   90.00
_cell.angle_beta   90.00
_cell.angle_gamma   90.00
#
_symmetry.space_group_name_H-M   'P 1'
#
loop_
_entity.id
_entity.type
_entity.pdbx_description
1 polymer ?
#
loop_
_entity_poly.entity_id
_entity_poly.type
_entity_poly.pdbx_seq_one_letter_code
_entity_poly.pdbx_strand_id
1 'polypeptide(L)'
;MYSGPGPNSMLVAAASWDALAAELASAAENYGSVIARLTGMHWWGPASTSMLAMSAPYVEWLERTAAQTKQTATQARAAAAAFEQAHAMTVPPAG
;
A
#
# COMPACT_ATOMS: atom_id res chain seq x y z
N MET A 1 -28.95 0.53 -7.80
CA MET A 1 -28.42 1.23 -6.61
C MET A 1 -28.60 0.45 -5.30
N TYR A 2 -29.44 -0.60 -5.25
CA TYR A 2 -29.74 -1.38 -4.04
C TYR A 2 -29.32 -2.86 -4.07
N SER A 3 -28.37 -3.24 -4.93
CA SER A 3 -28.00 -4.67 -5.12
C SER A 3 -26.49 -4.90 -5.20
N GLY A 4 -25.67 -3.88 -4.95
CA GLY A 4 -24.22 -4.04 -4.76
C GLY A 4 -23.90 -4.20 -3.27
N PRO A 5 -22.73 -4.74 -2.89
CA PRO A 5 -22.32 -4.99 -1.50
C PRO A 5 -22.17 -3.74 -0.60
N GLY A 6 -22.71 -2.59 -1.02
CA GLY A 6 -22.64 -1.32 -0.32
C GLY A 6 -21.23 -0.72 -0.28
N PRO A 7 -21.11 0.52 0.23
CA PRO A 7 -19.82 1.21 0.38
C PRO A 7 -18.87 0.47 1.33
N ASN A 8 -19.40 -0.42 2.19
CA ASN A 8 -18.62 -1.22 3.12
C ASN A 8 -17.55 -2.08 2.42
N SER A 9 -17.84 -2.63 1.24
CA SER A 9 -16.85 -3.40 0.48
C SER A 9 -15.66 -2.56 0.03
N MET A 10 -15.88 -1.29 -0.32
CA MET A 10 -14.83 -0.34 -0.69
C MET A 10 -14.00 0.08 0.52
N LEU A 11 -14.62 0.23 1.70
CA LEU A 11 -13.91 0.52 2.95
C LEU A 11 -13.04 -0.65 3.42
N VAL A 12 -13.54 -1.89 3.29
CA VAL A 12 -12.75 -3.10 3.56
C VAL A 12 -11.57 -3.19 2.58
N ALA A 13 -11.80 -2.95 1.29
CA ALA A 13 -10.72 -2.91 0.30
C ALA A 13 -9.68 -1.84 0.65
N ALA A 14 -10.10 -0.65 1.08
CA ALA A 14 -9.18 0.40 1.51
C ALA A 14 -8.31 -0.03 2.70
N ALA A 15 -8.90 -0.70 3.70
CA ALA A 15 -8.16 -1.22 4.84
C ALA A 15 -7.14 -2.29 4.43
N SER A 16 -7.50 -3.20 3.52
CA SER A 16 -6.58 -4.20 2.98
C SER A 16 -5.41 -3.57 2.22
N TRP A 17 -5.66 -2.51 1.45
CA TRP A 17 -4.59 -1.78 0.75
C TRP A 17 -3.66 -1.04 1.70
N ASP A 18 -4.18 -0.46 2.79
CA ASP A 18 -3.34 0.15 3.83
C ASP A 18 -2.48 -0.88 4.57
N ALA A 19 -3.04 -2.06 4.88
CA ALA A 19 -2.29 -3.14 5.49
C ALA A 19 -1.14 -3.60 4.57
N LEU A 20 -1.41 -3.77 3.27
CA LEU A 20 -0.37 -4.11 2.30
C LEU A 20 0.69 -3.01 2.18
N ALA A 21 0.29 -1.73 2.20
CA ALA A 21 1.23 -0.61 2.21
C ALA A 21 2.17 -0.66 3.41
N ALA A 22 1.64 -0.97 4.60
CA ALA A 22 2.42 -1.09 5.83
C ALA A 22 3.40 -2.27 5.77
N GLU A 23 2.97 -3.44 5.28
CA GLU A 23 3.84 -4.61 5.12
C GLU A 23 4.98 -4.35 4.12
N LEU A 24 4.70 -3.69 3.00
CA LEU A 24 5.71 -3.33 2.00
C LEU A 24 6.73 -2.33 2.56
N ALA A 25 6.27 -1.33 3.31
CA ALA A 25 7.16 -0.36 3.97
C ALA A 25 8.03 -1.04 5.04
N SER A 26 7.44 -1.88 5.89
CA SER A 26 8.15 -2.68 6.89
C SER A 26 9.22 -3.58 6.25
N ALA A 27 8.90 -4.21 5.11
CA ALA A 27 9.87 -5.00 4.36
C ALA A 27 11.06 -4.14 3.87
N ALA A 28 10.80 -2.96 3.30
CA ALA A 28 11.85 -2.04 2.86
C ALA A 28 12.75 -1.58 4.02
N GLU A 29 12.15 -1.21 5.15
CA GLU A 29 12.86 -0.83 6.38
C GLU A 29 13.74 -1.98 6.91
N ASN A 30 13.23 -3.21 6.89
CA ASN A 30 13.98 -4.40 7.30
C ASN A 30 15.19 -4.65 6.39
N TYR A 31 15.07 -4.46 5.08
CA TYR A 31 16.22 -4.49 4.16
C TYR A 31 17.26 -3.44 4.55
N GLY A 32 16.83 -2.19 4.79
CA GLY A 32 17.71 -1.11 5.25
C GLY A 32 18.46 -1.47 6.55
N SER A 33 17.74 -2.04 7.52
CA SER A 33 18.31 -2.49 8.80
C SER A 33 19.34 -3.60 8.63
N VAL A 34 19.05 -4.62 7.81
CA VAL A 34 20.00 -5.71 7.52
C VAL A 34 21.25 -5.18 6.83
N ILE A 35 21.11 -4.28 5.86
CA ILE A 35 22.23 -3.65 5.17
C ILE A 35 23.07 -2.82 6.16
N ALA A 36 22.44 -1.99 6.99
CA ALA A 36 23.12 -1.20 8.02
C ALA A 36 23.89 -2.09 9.01
N ARG A 37 23.31 -3.23 9.42
CA ARG A 37 23.97 -4.18 10.32
C ARG A 37 25.17 -4.86 9.66
N LEU A 38 25.01 -5.37 8.43
CA LEU A 38 26.10 -6.02 7.71
C LEU A 38 27.23 -5.04 7.41
N THR A 39 26.88 -3.80 7.05
CA THR A 39 27.86 -2.75 6.84
C THR A 39 28.60 -2.40 8.13
N GLY A 40 27.92 -2.29 9.27
CA GLY A 40 28.57 -2.13 10.58
C GLY A 40 29.55 -3.26 10.95
N MET A 41 29.38 -4.45 10.36
CA MET A 41 30.30 -5.59 10.50
C MET A 41 31.42 -5.61 9.44
N HIS A 42 31.70 -4.48 8.78
CA HIS A 42 32.73 -4.33 7.74
C HIS A 42 32.53 -5.21 6.50
N TRP A 43 31.28 -5.57 6.19
CA TRP A 43 30.96 -6.34 4.99
C TRP A 43 30.88 -5.46 3.73
N TRP A 44 32.03 -4.93 3.28
CA TRP A 44 32.14 -3.96 2.17
C TRP A 44 33.07 -4.41 1.03
N GLY A 45 33.40 -5.69 0.96
CA GLY A 45 34.21 -6.22 -0.14
C GLY A 45 33.49 -6.12 -1.49
N PRO A 46 34.20 -6.27 -2.63
CA PRO A 46 33.61 -6.15 -3.97
C PRO A 46 32.36 -7.01 -4.17
N ALA A 47 32.34 -8.23 -3.64
CA ALA A 47 31.18 -9.12 -3.71
C ALA A 47 29.97 -8.59 -2.90
N SER A 48 30.22 -8.04 -1.71
CA SER A 48 29.18 -7.42 -0.86
C SER A 48 28.55 -6.22 -1.56
N THR A 49 29.37 -5.34 -2.15
CA THR A 49 28.91 -4.18 -2.91
C THR A 49 28.07 -4.59 -4.11
N SER A 50 28.47 -5.62 -4.86
CA SER A 50 27.67 -6.17 -5.95
C SER A 50 26.31 -6.67 -5.48
N MET A 51 26.25 -7.39 -4.34
CA MET A 51 24.99 -7.87 -3.77
C MET A 51 24.08 -6.71 -3.33
N LEU A 52 24.63 -5.67 -2.70
CA LEU A 52 23.87 -4.47 -2.33
C LEU A 52 23.28 -3.78 -3.56
N ALA A 53 24.08 -3.60 -4.61
CA ALA A 53 23.63 -2.99 -5.87
C ALA A 53 22.50 -3.81 -6.52
N MET A 54 22.57 -5.15 -6.48
CA MET A 54 21.51 -6.01 -6.99
C MET A 54 20.21 -5.95 -6.16
N SER A 55 20.30 -5.65 -4.86
CA SER A 55 19.14 -5.53 -3.98
C SER A 55 18.43 -4.18 -4.08
N ALA A 56 19.12 -3.12 -4.49
CA ALA A 56 18.57 -1.76 -4.52
C ALA A 56 17.29 -1.62 -5.38
N PRO A 57 17.19 -2.20 -6.60
CA PRO A 57 15.95 -2.11 -7.39
C PRO A 57 14.75 -2.78 -6.70
N TYR A 58 14.99 -3.81 -5.90
CA TYR A 58 13.92 -4.49 -5.17
C TYR A 58 13.39 -3.64 -4.01
N VAL A 59 14.29 -2.99 -3.26
CA VAL A 59 13.90 -2.04 -2.20
C VAL A 59 13.14 -0.85 -2.78
N GLU A 60 13.62 -0.29 -3.90
CA GLU A 60 12.92 0.79 -4.60
C GLU A 60 11.52 0.36 -5.08
N TRP A 61 11.38 -0.90 -5.52
CA TRP A 61 10.08 -1.46 -5.87
C TRP A 61 9.15 -1.58 -4.66
N LEU A 62 9.65 -2.03 -3.50
CA LEU A 62 8.86 -2.12 -2.26
C LEU A 62 8.32 -0.75 -1.85
N GLU A 63 9.18 0.27 -1.81
CA GLU A 63 8.80 1.64 -1.42
C GLU A 63 7.77 2.25 -2.38
N ARG A 64 8.00 2.15 -3.69
CA ARG A 64 7.04 2.65 -4.70
C ARG A 64 5.70 1.93 -4.62
N THR A 65 5.71 0.62 -4.43
CA THR A 65 4.48 -0.17 -4.33
C THR A 65 3.73 0.14 -3.03
N ALA A 66 4.45 0.39 -1.92
CA ALA A 66 3.84 0.86 -0.67
C ALA A 66 3.13 2.21 -0.86
N ALA A 67 3.75 3.15 -1.57
CA ALA A 67 3.11 4.43 -1.89
C ALA A 67 1.88 4.26 -2.79
N GLN A 68 1.95 3.41 -3.80
CA GLN A 68 0.85 3.16 -4.72
C GLN A 68 -0.35 2.51 -4.03
N THR A 69 -0.11 1.51 -3.18
CA THR A 69 -1.17 0.84 -2.41
C THR A 69 -1.87 1.80 -1.44
N LYS A 70 -1.12 2.68 -0.77
CA LYS A 70 -1.69 3.76 0.05
C LYS A 70 -2.55 4.74 -0.77
N GLN A 71 -2.13 5.06 -1.99
CA GLN A 71 -2.93 5.87 -2.91
C GLN A 71 -4.22 5.14 -3.30
N THR A 72 -4.16 3.83 -3.58
CA THR A 72 -5.34 3.01 -3.89
C THR A 72 -6.31 2.97 -2.71
N ALA A 73 -5.83 2.83 -1.47
CA ALA A 73 -6.67 2.91 -0.28
C ALA A 73 -7.42 4.24 -0.18
N THR A 74 -6.72 5.35 -0.47
CA THR A 74 -7.31 6.70 -0.49
C THR A 74 -8.40 6.82 -1.56
N GLN A 75 -8.16 6.29 -2.75
CA GLN A 75 -9.14 6.29 -3.85
C GLN A 75 -10.37 5.44 -3.52
N ALA A 76 -10.18 4.27 -2.90
CA ALA A 76 -11.29 3.40 -2.48
C ALA A 76 -12.21 4.09 -1.46
N ARG A 77 -11.64 4.83 -0.49
CA ARG A 77 -12.41 5.67 0.44
C ARG A 77 -13.17 6.79 -0.26
N ALA A 78 -12.52 7.47 -1.22
CA ALA A 78 -13.17 8.52 -2.00
C ALA A 78 -14.36 7.99 -2.81
N ALA A 79 -14.22 6.79 -3.40
CA ALA A 79 -15.30 6.12 -4.12
C ALA A 79 -16.47 5.75 -3.20
N ALA A 80 -16.18 5.26 -1.98
CA ALA A 80 -17.21 4.97 -0.97
C ALA A 80 -18.00 6.23 -0.60
N ALA A 81 -17.30 7.35 -0.35
CA ALA A 81 -17.94 8.63 -0.03
C ALA A 81 -18.81 9.16 -1.18
N ALA A 82 -18.33 9.05 -2.42
CA ALA A 82 -19.11 9.44 -3.60
C ALA A 82 -20.38 8.59 -3.75
N PHE A 83 -20.31 7.28 -3.45
CA PHE A 83 -21.47 6.40 -3.46
C PHE A 83 -22.51 6.82 -2.40
N GLU A 84 -22.08 7.12 -1.19
CA GLU A 84 -22.96 7.60 -0.11
C GLU A 84 -23.65 8.93 -0.48
N GLN A 85 -22.91 9.88 -1.06
CA GLN A 85 -23.46 11.14 -1.55
C GLN A 85 -24.51 10.92 -2.64
N ALA A 86 -24.20 10.09 -3.64
CA ALA A 86 -25.15 9.79 -4.71
C ALA A 86 -26.41 9.08 -4.17
N HIS A 87 -26.24 8.17 -3.20
CA HIS A 87 -27.35 7.49 -2.55
C HIS A 87 -28.26 8.47 -1.79
N ALA A 88 -27.70 9.42 -1.05
CA ALA A 88 -28.45 10.44 -0.33
C ALA A 88 -29.23 11.40 -1.26
N MET A 89 -28.74 11.64 -2.47
CA MET A 89 -29.41 12.48 -3.47
C MET A 89 -30.49 11.75 -4.28
N THR A 90 -30.61 10.42 -4.15
CA THR A 90 -31.58 9.64 -4.92
C THR A 90 -32.95 9.70 -4.23
N VAL A 91 -33.97 10.20 -4.96
CA VAL A 91 -35.35 10.30 -4.47
C VAL A 91 -35.88 8.90 -4.11
N PRO A 92 -36.47 8.69 -2.91
CA PRO A 92 -37.08 7.41 -2.56
C PRO A 92 -38.23 7.08 -3.52
N PRO A 93 -38.33 5.84 -4.04
CA PRO A 93 -39.45 5.45 -4.89
C PRO A 93 -40.77 5.62 -4.12
N ALA A 94 -41.79 6.17 -4.78
CA ALA A 94 -43.13 6.29 -4.22
C ALA A 94 -43.66 4.88 -3.88
N GLY A 95 -44.08 4.70 -2.63
CA GLY A 95 -44.65 3.44 -2.13
C GLY A 95 -46.01 3.12 -2.73
#